data_AF-C8XJY7-F1
#
_entry.id   AF-C8XJY7-F1
#
_cell.length_a   1.000
_cell.length_b   1.000
_cell.length_c   1.000
_cell.angle_alpha   90.00
_cell.angle_beta   90.00
_cell.angle_gamma   90.00
#
_symmetry.space_group_name_H-M   'P 1'
#
loop_
_entity.id
_entity.type
_entity.pdbx_description
1 polymer ?
#
loop_
_entity_poly.entity_id
_entity_poly.type
_entity_poly.pdbx_seq_one_letter_code
_entity_poly.pdbx_strand_id
1 'polypeptide(L)'
;MATLTMTAPDLTDLSIETTGADTVLAVHFEQPRPARDARRIAQYLTALRMPGVEGVDAIDTTVVVSFDPGTMTRSHLELLIQDAARHL
;
A
#
# COMPACT_ATOMS: atom_id res chain seq x y z
N MET A 1 -14.94 6.39 -11.65
CA MET A 1 -13.69 6.13 -10.93
C MET A 1 -13.09 4.88 -11.55
N ALA A 2 -11.91 4.97 -12.15
CA ALA A 2 -11.28 3.84 -12.82
C ALA A 2 -10.40 3.11 -11.80
N THR A 3 -10.83 1.92 -11.38
CA THR A 3 -10.04 1.01 -10.54
C THR A 3 -8.99 0.35 -11.43
N LEU A 4 -7.71 0.66 -11.20
CA LEU A 4 -6.59 0.02 -11.88
C LEU A 4 -6.09 -1.13 -11.00
N THR A 5 -6.67 -2.31 -11.18
CA THR A 5 -6.18 -3.54 -10.54
C THR A 5 -4.90 -3.97 -11.23
N MET A 6 -3.76 -3.83 -10.55
CA MET A 6 -2.45 -4.21 -11.08
C MET A 6 -1.98 -5.47 -10.34
N THR A 7 -2.08 -6.62 -11.01
CA THR A 7 -1.68 -7.92 -10.46
C THR A 7 -0.16 -8.08 -10.61
N ALA A 8 0.58 -8.14 -9.51
CA ALA A 8 2.01 -8.39 -9.55
C ALA A 8 2.27 -9.92 -9.69
N PRO A 9 3.12 -10.36 -10.64
CA PRO A 9 3.21 -11.78 -11.02
C PRO A 9 3.85 -12.73 -9.99
N ASP A 10 4.54 -12.21 -8.97
CA ASP A 10 5.03 -12.96 -7.80
C ASP A 10 4.22 -12.68 -6.52
N LEU A 11 3.26 -11.74 -6.59
CA LEU A 11 2.37 -11.29 -5.54
C LEU A 11 0.94 -11.39 -6.08
N THR A 12 0.51 -12.61 -6.40
CA THR A 12 -0.82 -12.91 -6.96
C THR A 12 -1.99 -12.44 -6.09
N ASP A 13 -1.71 -11.93 -4.89
CA ASP A 13 -2.68 -11.62 -3.85
C ASP A 13 -2.70 -10.13 -3.44
N LEU A 14 -2.36 -9.20 -4.35
CA LEU A 14 -2.24 -7.77 -3.99
C LEU A 14 -2.97 -6.88 -5.01
N SER A 15 -4.01 -6.18 -4.55
CA SER A 15 -4.76 -5.19 -5.34
C SER A 15 -4.52 -3.79 -4.78
N ILE A 16 -4.16 -2.84 -5.65
CA ILE A 16 -3.86 -1.46 -5.25
C ILE A 16 -4.90 -0.52 -5.87
N GLU A 17 -5.55 0.27 -5.04
CA GLU A 17 -6.60 1.22 -5.41
C GLU A 17 -6.24 2.64 -4.97
N THR A 18 -6.66 3.65 -5.74
CA THR A 18 -6.53 5.07 -5.37
C THR A 18 -7.90 5.60 -5.03
N THR A 19 -8.08 6.20 -3.83
CA THR A 19 -9.40 6.62 -3.34
C THR A 19 -9.50 8.14 -3.18
N GLY A 20 -10.52 8.74 -3.81
CA GLY A 20 -11.04 10.09 -3.55
C GLY A 20 -10.18 11.26 -4.01
N ALA A 21 -8.88 11.24 -3.72
CA ALA A 21 -7.85 12.17 -4.14
C ALA A 21 -6.59 11.38 -4.50
N ASP A 22 -5.78 11.84 -5.44
CA ASP A 22 -4.50 11.22 -5.85
C ASP A 22 -3.42 11.20 -4.74
N THR A 23 -3.83 11.28 -3.49
CA THR A 23 -3.04 11.37 -2.27
C THR A 23 -3.26 10.18 -1.34
N VAL A 24 -4.20 9.27 -1.66
CA VAL A 24 -4.50 8.09 -0.84
C VAL A 24 -4.43 6.81 -1.67
N LEU A 25 -3.58 5.88 -1.22
CA LEU A 25 -3.42 4.56 -1.81
C LEU A 25 -3.93 3.49 -0.85
N ALA A 26 -4.92 2.71 -1.27
CA ALA A 26 -5.43 1.55 -0.57
C ALA A 26 -4.84 0.27 -1.17
N VAL A 27 -4.35 -0.62 -0.34
CA VAL A 27 -3.61 -1.82 -0.73
C VAL A 27 -4.29 -3.01 -0.10
N HIS A 28 -4.94 -3.85 -0.90
CA HIS A 28 -5.73 -4.98 -0.47
C HIS A 28 -4.92 -6.27 -0.61
N PHE A 29 -4.90 -7.09 0.44
CA PHE A 29 -4.28 -8.42 0.46
C PHE A 29 -5.36 -9.48 0.25
N GLU A 30 -5.16 -10.36 -0.72
CA GLU A 30 -5.98 -11.56 -0.93
C GLU A 30 -5.49 -12.72 -0.02
N GLN A 31 -6.37 -13.69 0.22
CA GLN A 31 -6.26 -14.70 1.29
C GLN A 31 -5.06 -15.65 1.12
N PRO A 32 -4.49 -16.25 2.20
CA PRO A 32 -5.17 -16.64 3.46
C PRO A 32 -4.66 -16.03 4.78
N ARG A 33 -3.70 -15.10 4.77
CA ARG A 33 -3.24 -14.39 6.00
C ARG A 33 -3.38 -12.84 5.97
N PRO A 34 -4.42 -12.29 5.33
CA PRO A 34 -4.38 -10.93 4.79
C PRO A 34 -4.33 -9.83 5.87
N ALA A 35 -4.96 -10.02 7.03
CA ALA A 35 -5.01 -8.97 8.05
C ALA A 35 -3.74 -8.85 8.90
N ARG A 36 -3.02 -9.96 9.10
CA ARG A 36 -1.73 -9.94 9.80
C ARG A 36 -0.67 -9.26 8.94
N ASP A 37 -0.72 -9.53 7.65
CA ASP A 37 0.27 -9.05 6.69
C ASP A 37 0.05 -7.57 6.38
N ALA A 38 -1.21 -7.13 6.23
CA ALA A 38 -1.57 -5.71 6.14
C ALA A 38 -1.01 -4.92 7.35
N ARG A 39 -1.22 -5.41 8.58
CA ARG A 39 -0.68 -4.75 9.78
C ARG A 39 0.85 -4.71 9.80
N ARG A 40 1.52 -5.77 9.35
CA ARG A 40 2.99 -5.82 9.28
C ARG A 40 3.54 -4.83 8.26
N ILE A 41 2.90 -4.72 7.11
CA ILE A 41 3.27 -3.75 6.06
C ILE A 41 3.06 -2.34 6.58
N ALA A 42 1.92 -2.05 7.20
CA ALA A 42 1.68 -0.74 7.80
C ALA A 42 2.73 -0.38 8.85
N GLN A 43 3.11 -1.32 9.72
CA GLN A 43 4.18 -1.11 10.70
C GLN A 43 5.54 -0.87 10.03
N TYR A 44 5.87 -1.63 8.99
CA TYR A 44 7.11 -1.48 8.24
C TYR A 44 7.20 -0.11 7.56
N LEU A 45 6.16 0.29 6.83
CA LEU A 45 6.07 1.60 6.16
C LEU A 45 6.13 2.76 7.17
N THR A 46 5.47 2.61 8.33
CA THR A 46 5.53 3.59 9.43
C THR A 46 6.95 3.69 10.00
N ALA A 47 7.65 2.57 10.16
CA ALA A 47 9.01 2.52 10.70
C ALA A 47 10.04 3.15 9.75
N LEU A 48 9.84 3.03 8.45
CA LEU A 48 10.69 3.62 7.41
C LEU A 48 10.70 5.15 7.40
N ARG A 49 9.71 5.82 8.03
CA ARG A 49 9.57 7.29 8.08
C ARG A 49 9.84 7.97 6.73
N MET A 50 9.16 7.48 5.69
CA MET A 50 9.43 7.92 4.32
C MET A 50 9.02 9.37 4.11
N PRO A 51 9.85 10.20 3.44
CA PRO A 51 9.49 11.56 3.09
C PRO A 51 8.23 11.58 2.22
N GLY A 52 7.25 12.41 2.57
CA GLY A 52 6.00 12.53 1.84
C GLY A 52 4.94 11.48 2.19
N VAL A 53 5.20 10.54 3.12
CA VAL A 53 4.12 9.74 3.74
C VAL A 53 3.55 10.53 4.92
N GLU A 54 2.27 10.88 4.84
CA GLU A 54 1.56 11.61 5.88
C GLU A 54 0.93 10.68 6.91
N GLY A 55 0.52 9.48 6.49
CA GLY A 55 -0.13 8.51 7.36
C GLY A 55 -0.18 7.13 6.74
N VAL A 56 -0.13 6.10 7.59
CA VAL A 56 -0.30 4.70 7.20
C VAL A 56 -1.24 4.05 8.21
N ASP A 57 -2.28 3.40 7.73
CA ASP A 57 -3.22 2.65 8.54
C ASP A 57 -3.46 1.25 7.95
N ALA A 58 -3.85 0.30 8.80
CA ALA A 58 -4.22 -1.05 8.39
C ALA A 58 -5.62 -1.38 8.91
N ILE A 59 -6.56 -1.49 7.98
CA ILE A 59 -7.97 -1.81 8.23
C ILE A 59 -8.23 -3.19 7.65
N ASP A 60 -8.48 -4.17 8.52
CA ASP A 60 -8.63 -5.58 8.14
C ASP A 60 -7.52 -6.06 7.20
N THR A 61 -7.84 -6.25 5.92
CA THR A 61 -6.96 -6.75 4.86
C THR A 61 -6.42 -5.64 3.96
N THR A 62 -6.61 -4.37 4.35
CA THR A 62 -6.28 -3.21 3.53
C THR A 62 -5.29 -2.31 4.26
N VAL A 63 -4.19 -1.95 3.60
CA VAL A 63 -3.29 -0.89 4.05
C VAL A 63 -3.65 0.40 3.32
N VAL A 64 -3.98 1.44 4.07
CA VAL A 64 -4.27 2.76 3.53
C VAL A 64 -3.07 3.65 3.80
N VAL A 65 -2.52 4.25 2.75
CA VAL A 65 -1.38 5.15 2.82
C VAL A 65 -1.79 6.51 2.28
N SER A 66 -1.66 7.54 3.12
CA SER A 66 -1.78 8.94 2.73
C SER A 66 -0.40 9.50 2.42
N PHE A 67 -0.27 10.18 1.29
CA PHE A 67 0.98 10.76 0.84
C PHE A 67 0.80 12.13 0.20
N ASP A 68 1.84 12.96 0.32
CA ASP A 68 1.94 14.26 -0.34
C ASP A 68 2.41 14.06 -1.80
N PRO A 69 1.56 14.38 -2.80
CA PRO A 69 1.89 14.24 -4.20
C PRO A 69 2.99 15.22 -4.66
N GLY A 70 3.28 16.27 -3.89
CA GLY A 70 4.39 17.18 -4.13
C GLY A 70 5.77 16.56 -3.83
N THR A 71 5.80 15.54 -2.97
CA THR A 71 7.03 14.89 -2.51
C THR A 71 7.17 13.47 -3.08
N MET A 72 6.07 12.74 -3.25
CA MET A 72 6.09 11.35 -3.70
C MET A 72 4.99 11.08 -4.73
N THR A 73 5.32 10.28 -5.74
CA THR A 73 4.33 9.85 -6.75
C THR A 73 3.73 8.51 -6.38
N ARG A 74 2.51 8.27 -6.88
CA ARG A 74 1.82 6.98 -6.75
C ARG A 74 2.70 5.79 -7.12
N SER A 75 3.34 5.81 -8.29
CA SER A 75 4.16 4.69 -8.76
C SER A 75 5.35 4.41 -7.85
N HIS A 76 5.90 5.45 -7.20
CA HIS A 76 6.97 5.27 -6.23
C HIS A 76 6.46 4.54 -4.98
N LEU A 77 5.28 4.95 -4.48
CA LEU A 77 4.63 4.30 -3.34
C LEU A 77 4.26 2.84 -3.64
N GLU A 78 3.74 2.56 -4.84
CA GLU A 78 3.43 1.19 -5.29
C GLU A 78 4.65 0.29 -5.28
N LEU A 79 5.80 0.76 -5.78
CA LEU A 79 7.05 0.02 -5.75
C LEU A 79 7.52 -0.26 -4.31
N LEU A 80 7.39 0.71 -3.41
CA LEU A 80 7.73 0.54 -2.01
C LEU A 80 6.85 -0.50 -1.30
N ILE A 81 5.56 -0.52 -1.61
CA ILE A 81 4.62 -1.50 -1.06
C ILE A 81 4.94 -2.90 -1.58
N GLN A 82 5.28 -3.04 -2.85
CA GLN A 82 5.70 -4.32 -3.43
C GLN A 82 7.00 -4.82 -2.79
N ASP A 83 7.97 -3.92 -2.56
CA ASP A 83 9.21 -4.25 -1.88
C ASP A 83 8.95 -4.68 -0.43
N ALA A 84 8.14 -3.92 0.32
CA ALA A 84 7.72 -4.28 1.67
C ALA A 84 7.01 -5.65 1.73
N ALA A 85 6.12 -5.92 0.77
CA ALA A 85 5.41 -7.20 0.68
C ALA A 85 6.35 -8.38 0.39
N ARG A 86 7.45 -8.19 -0.34
CA ARG A 86 8.46 -9.23 -0.57
C ARG A 86 9.29 -9.58 0.67
N HIS A 87 9.35 -8.67 1.65
CA HIS A 87 10.15 -8.84 2.85
C HIS A 87 9.41 -9.49 4.03
N LEU A 88 8.16 -9.91 3.85
CA LEU A 88 7.27 -10.45 4.88
C LEU A 88 6.87 -11.90 4.63
#